data_AF-A0A8H3TXY9-F1
#
_entry.id   AF-A0A8H3TXY9-F1
#
_cell.length_a   1.000
_cell.length_b   1.000
_cell.length_c   1.000
_cell.angle_alpha   90.00
_cell.angle_beta   90.00
_cell.angle_gamma   90.00
#
_symmetry.space_group_name_H-M   'P 1'
#
loop_
_entity.id
_entity.type
_entity.pdbx_description
1 polymer ?
#
loop_
_entity_poly.entity_id
_entity_poly.type
_entity_poly.pdbx_seq_one_letter_code
_entity_poly.pdbx_strand_id
1 'polypeptide(L)'
;MTIALAGLRSCRRLSYQLRAMSTYSTRIVGAPNTLEHRVFIEKDGKVVSPFHDIPLFADESKTILNMIVEVPRWTNAKMEISKEENFNPIKQDIKKGKLRYVRNCFPHHGYIWNYGAFPQTWEDPSVAHPETKANGDNDPLDVCEIGERVAKVGEVKQVKVLGVMALLDEGETDWKVIVVDVNDPLASRLNDIEDVERHLPGYLRATEEWFRIYKIPDGKPENVFAFNGEAKGKKYAVEVVHECNEAWKRLINGQTPAKTASYEISIANSTVDGSAAFTQDQSSVPQDSRQPPAPVDPSIDKSFFISSSSL
;
A
#
# COMPACT_ATOMS: atom_id res chain seq x y z
N MET A 1 -30.27 -60.07 -31.57
CA MET A 1 -30.95 -59.23 -30.57
C MET A 1 -30.02 -58.07 -30.27
N THR A 2 -30.45 -56.87 -30.65
CA THR A 2 -29.71 -55.59 -30.66
C THR A 2 -29.42 -55.10 -29.24
N ILE A 3 -28.56 -54.06 -29.13
CA ILE A 3 -28.29 -53.10 -28.02
C ILE A 3 -26.87 -53.29 -27.44
N ALA A 4 -26.01 -52.28 -27.25
CA ALA A 4 -25.92 -50.88 -27.69
C ALA A 4 -24.47 -50.39 -27.40
N LEU A 5 -24.03 -49.37 -28.17
CA LEU A 5 -22.80 -48.61 -27.92
C LEU A 5 -22.93 -47.76 -26.64
N ALA A 6 -21.86 -47.71 -25.84
CA ALA A 6 -21.63 -46.63 -24.88
C ALA A 6 -20.21 -46.08 -25.08
N GLY A 7 -20.14 -44.81 -25.50
CA GLY A 7 -18.91 -44.10 -25.81
C GLY A 7 -18.11 -43.70 -24.56
N LEU A 8 -16.80 -43.97 -24.61
CA LEU A 8 -15.82 -43.44 -23.67
C LEU A 8 -15.59 -41.95 -23.96
N ARG A 9 -15.99 -41.11 -23.00
CA ARG A 9 -15.73 -39.67 -23.00
C ARG A 9 -14.23 -39.43 -22.81
N SER A 10 -13.63 -38.77 -23.79
CA SER A 10 -12.29 -38.16 -23.74
C SER A 10 -12.15 -37.25 -22.52
N CYS A 11 -11.29 -37.63 -21.57
CA CYS A 11 -10.87 -36.80 -20.45
C CYS A 11 -9.99 -35.64 -20.99
N ARG A 12 -10.55 -34.42 -21.04
CA ARG A 12 -9.82 -33.20 -21.42
C ARG A 12 -9.23 -32.53 -20.18
N ARG A 13 -7.90 -32.34 -20.24
CA ARG A 13 -7.11 -31.20 -19.72
C ARG A 13 -7.05 -31.04 -18.19
N LEU A 14 -5.99 -31.57 -17.58
CA LEU A 14 -5.30 -30.85 -16.51
C LEU A 14 -4.38 -29.81 -17.16
N SER A 15 -4.84 -28.56 -17.25
CA SER A 15 -3.92 -27.43 -17.37
C SER A 15 -3.43 -27.09 -15.98
N TYR A 16 -2.23 -27.55 -15.63
CA TYR A 16 -1.48 -26.94 -14.53
C TYR A 16 -1.22 -25.49 -14.92
N GLN A 17 -1.98 -24.55 -14.35
CA GLN A 17 -1.58 -23.15 -14.33
C GLN A 17 -0.27 -23.08 -13.56
N LEU A 18 0.84 -22.90 -14.29
CA LEU A 18 2.06 -22.34 -13.73
C LEU A 18 1.66 -21.02 -13.08
N ARG A 19 1.50 -21.00 -11.75
CA ARG A 19 1.50 -19.76 -10.99
C ARG A 19 2.82 -19.09 -11.33
N ALA A 20 2.78 -17.96 -12.04
CA ALA A 20 3.94 -17.11 -12.18
C ALA A 20 4.44 -16.82 -10.75
N MET A 21 5.63 -17.32 -10.42
CA MET A 21 6.27 -16.94 -9.17
C MET A 21 6.46 -15.43 -9.23
N SER A 22 6.04 -14.72 -8.19
CA SER A 22 6.39 -13.32 -8.01
C SER A 22 7.91 -13.18 -8.21
N THR A 23 8.32 -12.31 -9.13
CA THR A 23 9.74 -11.98 -9.36
C THR A 23 10.36 -11.30 -8.14
N TYR A 24 9.53 -10.85 -7.21
CA TYR A 24 9.94 -10.23 -5.96
C TYR A 24 9.81 -11.19 -4.79
N SER A 25 10.76 -11.12 -3.88
CA SER A 25 10.77 -11.85 -2.61
C SER A 25 11.16 -10.91 -1.47
N THR A 26 11.15 -11.40 -0.22
CA THR A 26 11.49 -10.58 0.93
C THR A 26 12.69 -11.13 1.67
N ARG A 27 13.59 -10.21 2.05
CA ARG A 27 14.65 -10.45 3.02
C ARG A 27 14.23 -9.86 4.36
N ILE A 28 14.19 -10.70 5.39
CA ILE A 28 13.67 -10.30 6.70
C ILE A 28 14.82 -10.17 7.69
N VAL A 29 14.85 -9.04 8.40
CA VAL A 29 15.77 -8.80 9.52
C VAL A 29 14.98 -8.82 10.81
N GLY A 30 15.46 -9.58 11.79
CA GLY A 30 14.87 -9.66 13.13
C GLY A 30 13.49 -10.34 13.19
N ALA A 31 12.84 -10.16 14.35
CA ALA A 31 11.51 -10.70 14.65
C ALA A 31 10.45 -9.63 14.35
N PRO A 32 9.32 -9.97 13.70
CA PRO A 32 8.15 -9.08 13.66
C PRO A 32 7.75 -8.62 15.06
N ASN A 33 7.16 -7.42 15.18
CA ASN A 33 6.81 -6.77 16.45
C ASN A 33 8.03 -6.39 17.32
N THR A 34 9.18 -6.09 16.71
CA THR A 34 10.34 -5.50 17.40
C THR A 34 10.86 -4.26 16.67
N LEU A 35 11.68 -3.45 17.34
CA LEU A 35 12.22 -2.20 16.79
C LEU A 35 13.22 -2.44 15.66
N GLU A 36 13.89 -3.58 15.68
CA GLU A 36 14.91 -4.01 14.73
C GLU A 36 14.31 -4.60 13.46
N HIS A 37 13.00 -4.92 13.47
CA HIS A 37 12.37 -5.61 12.37
C HIS A 37 12.40 -4.80 11.08
N ARG A 38 12.95 -5.37 10.00
CA ARG A 38 12.92 -4.80 8.66
C ARG A 38 12.50 -5.85 7.64
N VAL A 39 11.74 -5.41 6.65
CA VAL A 39 11.40 -6.20 5.46
C VAL A 39 11.95 -5.49 4.24
N PHE A 40 13.06 -6.00 3.71
CA PHE A 40 13.60 -5.56 2.43
C PHE A 40 12.93 -6.33 1.30
N ILE A 41 12.75 -5.70 0.14
CA ILE A 41 12.30 -6.37 -1.08
C ILE A 41 13.51 -6.76 -1.91
N GLU A 42 13.49 -7.98 -2.44
CA GLU A 42 14.51 -8.50 -3.34
C GLU A 42 13.94 -8.79 -4.71
N LYS A 43 14.71 -8.48 -5.75
CA LYS A 43 14.49 -8.93 -7.13
C LYS A 43 15.73 -9.73 -7.56
N ASP A 44 15.52 -10.98 -7.97
CA ASP A 44 16.61 -11.88 -8.37
C ASP A 44 17.74 -12.00 -7.31
N GLY A 45 17.36 -11.98 -6.02
CA GLY A 45 18.26 -12.11 -4.88
C GLY A 45 19.04 -10.84 -4.51
N LYS A 46 18.78 -9.72 -5.18
CA LYS A 46 19.35 -8.40 -4.85
C LYS A 46 18.30 -7.51 -4.20
N VAL A 47 18.68 -6.76 -3.17
CA VAL A 47 17.76 -5.82 -2.53
C VAL A 47 17.47 -4.67 -3.47
N VAL A 48 16.21 -4.25 -3.52
CA VAL A 48 15.72 -3.13 -4.32
C VAL A 48 14.91 -2.21 -3.42
N SER A 49 15.00 -0.90 -3.65
CA SER A 49 14.18 0.06 -2.93
C SER A 49 12.70 -0.11 -3.30
N PRO A 50 11.79 -0.38 -2.33
CA PRO A 50 10.37 -0.40 -2.61
C PRO A 50 9.80 0.98 -2.93
N PHE A 51 10.51 2.06 -2.57
CA PHE A 51 10.11 3.41 -2.95
C PHE A 51 10.54 3.72 -4.39
N HIS A 52 11.73 3.30 -4.83
CA HIS A 52 12.35 3.84 -6.04
C HIS A 52 12.59 2.82 -7.16
N ASP A 53 12.98 1.59 -6.83
CA ASP A 53 13.47 0.61 -7.81
C ASP A 53 12.34 -0.22 -8.44
N ILE A 54 11.21 -0.36 -7.75
CA ILE A 54 10.07 -1.13 -8.26
C ILE A 54 9.28 -0.24 -9.22
N PRO A 55 9.10 -0.61 -10.50
CA PRO A 55 8.38 0.23 -11.45
C PRO A 55 6.93 0.45 -11.02
N LEU A 56 6.43 1.69 -11.13
CA LEU A 56 5.02 2.00 -10.91
C LEU A 56 4.11 1.13 -11.78
N PHE A 57 4.42 1.03 -13.08
CA PHE A 57 3.66 0.23 -14.03
C PHE A 57 4.23 -1.18 -14.15
N ALA A 58 3.38 -2.19 -13.89
CA ALA A 58 3.67 -3.58 -14.21
C ALA A 58 3.38 -3.89 -15.69
N ASP A 59 2.34 -3.26 -16.25
CA ASP A 59 1.99 -3.29 -17.67
C ASP A 59 1.32 -1.96 -18.03
N GLU A 60 2.10 -1.03 -18.56
CA GLU A 60 1.66 0.32 -18.92
C GLU A 60 0.56 0.28 -20.00
N SER A 61 0.65 -0.67 -20.96
CA SER A 61 -0.33 -0.82 -22.04
C SER A 61 -1.74 -1.19 -21.56
N LYS A 62 -1.82 -1.74 -20.34
CA LYS A 62 -3.08 -2.14 -19.69
C LYS A 62 -3.38 -1.31 -18.44
N THR A 63 -2.55 -0.30 -18.14
CA THR A 63 -2.65 0.50 -16.90
C THR A 63 -2.70 -0.39 -15.66
N ILE A 64 -1.84 -1.41 -15.61
CA ILE A 64 -1.66 -2.27 -14.42
C ILE A 64 -0.45 -1.78 -13.65
N LEU A 65 -0.64 -1.55 -12.35
CA LEU A 65 0.36 -0.96 -11.48
C LEU A 65 0.91 -2.01 -10.52
N ASN A 66 2.15 -1.85 -10.07
CA ASN A 66 2.68 -2.57 -8.92
C ASN A 66 2.28 -1.83 -7.64
N MET A 67 1.74 -2.55 -6.67
CA MET A 67 1.50 -2.08 -5.30
C MET A 67 2.49 -2.76 -4.37
N ILE A 68 3.07 -2.01 -3.45
CA ILE A 68 3.86 -2.55 -2.33
C ILE A 68 2.93 -2.70 -1.14
N VAL A 69 2.74 -3.91 -0.64
CA VAL A 69 1.91 -4.17 0.54
C VAL A 69 2.73 -3.92 1.81
N GLU A 70 2.23 -3.05 2.68
CA GLU A 70 2.85 -2.72 3.96
C GLU A 70 2.10 -3.37 5.12
N VAL A 71 0.77 -3.25 5.14
CA VAL A 71 -0.07 -3.76 6.24
C VAL A 71 -1.10 -4.75 5.70
N PRO A 72 -0.99 -6.05 6.03
CA PRO A 72 -2.02 -7.03 5.72
C PRO A 72 -3.37 -6.69 6.35
N ARG A 73 -4.46 -6.98 5.64
CA ARG A 73 -5.81 -6.79 6.18
C ARG A 73 -5.99 -7.51 7.52
N TRP A 74 -6.69 -6.86 8.44
CA TRP A 74 -6.98 -7.28 9.81
C TRP A 74 -5.76 -7.42 10.71
N THR A 75 -4.72 -6.63 10.43
CA THR A 75 -3.56 -6.47 11.34
C THR A 75 -3.47 -5.04 11.84
N ASN A 76 -2.73 -4.83 12.93
CA ASN A 76 -2.68 -3.55 13.64
C ASN A 76 -1.31 -2.86 13.56
N ALA A 77 -0.23 -3.59 13.29
CA ALA A 77 1.10 -3.01 13.23
C ALA A 77 1.16 -2.00 12.09
N LYS A 78 1.46 -0.73 12.40
CA LYS A 78 1.62 0.30 11.37
C LYS A 78 2.99 0.12 10.73
N MET A 79 3.03 -0.71 9.69
CA MET A 79 4.21 -0.91 8.86
C MET A 79 4.21 0.13 7.75
N GLU A 80 5.39 0.64 7.39
CA GLU A 80 5.57 1.66 6.35
C GLU A 80 6.94 1.50 5.69
N ILE A 81 7.02 1.84 4.41
CA ILE A 81 8.28 2.05 3.68
C ILE A 81 9.06 3.15 4.41
N SER A 82 10.26 2.84 4.89
CA SER A 82 11.08 3.84 5.57
C SER A 82 11.65 4.83 4.57
N LYS A 83 11.30 6.11 4.72
CA LYS A 83 11.88 7.18 3.89
C LYS A 83 13.34 7.43 4.21
N GLU A 84 13.78 7.27 5.45
CA GLU A 84 15.12 7.69 5.88
C GLU A 84 16.19 6.58 5.75
N GLU A 85 15.80 5.30 5.73
CA GLU A 85 16.74 4.19 5.64
C GLU A 85 17.09 3.88 4.18
N ASN A 86 18.37 3.61 3.90
CA ASN A 86 18.82 3.25 2.55
C ASN A 86 18.10 2.00 2.04
N PHE A 87 17.70 2.05 0.76
CA PHE A 87 16.86 1.03 0.12
C PHE A 87 15.49 0.84 0.77
N ASN A 88 15.05 1.81 1.57
CA ASN A 88 13.69 2.02 2.06
C ASN A 88 12.99 0.75 2.57
N PRO A 89 13.61 -0.08 3.45
CA PRO A 89 12.93 -1.26 3.97
C PRO A 89 11.61 -0.89 4.65
N ILE A 90 10.65 -1.81 4.61
CA ILE A 90 9.42 -1.67 5.37
C ILE A 90 9.75 -1.94 6.85
N LYS A 91 9.33 -1.02 7.72
CA LYS A 91 9.52 -1.10 9.18
C LYS A 91 8.25 -0.68 9.90
N GLN A 92 8.17 -0.98 11.19
CA GLN A 92 7.06 -0.50 11.99
C GLN A 92 7.32 0.94 12.45
N ASP A 93 6.32 1.81 12.32
CA ASP A 93 6.33 3.18 12.84
C ASP A 93 6.55 3.18 14.37
N ILE A 94 7.26 4.18 14.87
CA ILE A 94 7.61 4.35 16.28
C ILE A 94 7.00 5.66 16.79
N LYS A 95 6.07 5.55 17.74
CA LYS A 95 5.46 6.69 18.41
C LYS A 95 5.91 6.74 19.87
N LYS A 96 6.56 7.84 20.27
CA LYS A 96 7.08 8.05 21.64
C LYS A 96 7.99 6.89 22.12
N GLY A 97 8.87 6.42 21.23
CA GLY A 97 9.84 5.35 21.52
C GLY A 97 9.24 3.94 21.61
N LYS A 98 7.97 3.74 21.22
CA LYS A 98 7.29 2.44 21.20
C LYS A 98 6.74 2.14 19.81
N LEU A 99 6.70 0.86 19.48
CA LEU A 99 6.05 0.37 18.26
C LEU A 99 4.60 0.84 18.19
N ARG A 100 4.21 1.42 17.05
CA ARG A 100 2.86 1.94 16.84
C ARG A 100 1.94 0.84 16.30
N TYR A 101 0.79 0.72 16.93
CA TYR A 101 -0.30 -0.14 16.51
C TYR A 101 -1.56 0.69 16.34
N VAL A 102 -2.19 0.62 15.18
CA VAL A 102 -3.53 1.17 14.96
C VAL A 102 -4.52 0.37 15.80
N ARG A 103 -5.45 1.06 16.47
CA ARG A 103 -6.39 0.45 17.41
C ARG A 103 -7.64 -0.05 16.69
N ASN A 104 -8.23 -1.12 17.23
CA ASN A 104 -9.51 -1.62 16.72
C ASN A 104 -10.62 -0.61 17.04
N CYS A 105 -11.28 -0.09 16.02
CA CYS A 105 -12.39 0.84 16.15
C CYS A 105 -13.66 0.12 15.68
N PHE A 106 -14.56 -0.22 16.60
CA PHE A 106 -15.77 -0.99 16.27
C PHE A 106 -16.55 -0.33 15.12
N PRO A 107 -16.99 -1.10 14.10
CA PRO A 107 -16.96 -2.57 13.98
C PRO A 107 -15.68 -3.16 13.34
N HIS A 108 -14.65 -2.34 13.11
CA HIS A 108 -13.45 -2.68 12.37
C HIS A 108 -12.39 -3.40 13.22
N HIS A 109 -11.67 -4.33 12.60
CA HIS A 109 -10.50 -5.00 13.17
C HIS A 109 -9.26 -4.62 12.36
N GLY A 110 -8.32 -3.91 12.99
CA GLY A 110 -7.11 -3.42 12.33
C GLY A 110 -7.43 -2.60 11.08
N TYR A 111 -6.56 -2.74 10.07
CA TYR A 111 -6.81 -2.23 8.72
C TYR A 111 -7.84 -3.10 7.99
N ILE A 112 -8.83 -2.49 7.34
CA ILE A 112 -9.89 -3.24 6.63
C ILE A 112 -9.56 -3.51 5.15
N TRP A 113 -8.37 -3.16 4.70
CA TRP A 113 -7.78 -3.47 3.38
C TRP A 113 -6.43 -4.16 3.54
N ASN A 114 -5.91 -4.74 2.46
CA ASN A 114 -4.46 -4.79 2.34
C ASN A 114 -4.01 -3.36 2.02
N TYR A 115 -3.21 -2.78 2.90
CA TYR A 115 -2.76 -1.40 2.81
C TYR A 115 -1.30 -1.34 2.40
N GLY A 116 -0.94 -0.31 1.66
CA GLY A 116 0.44 -0.02 1.31
C GLY A 116 0.49 1.15 0.34
N ALA A 117 1.47 1.15 -0.56
CA ALA A 117 1.71 2.29 -1.42
C ALA A 117 2.04 1.91 -2.87
N PHE A 118 1.91 2.90 -3.76
CA PHE A 118 2.49 2.82 -5.09
C PHE A 118 3.96 3.23 -5.07
N PRO A 119 4.88 2.40 -5.60
CA PRO A 119 6.27 2.79 -5.73
C PRO A 119 6.39 3.90 -6.77
N GLN A 120 7.48 4.66 -6.73
CA GLN A 120 7.75 5.74 -7.68
C GLN A 120 6.65 6.81 -7.72
N THR A 121 6.02 7.09 -6.58
CA THR A 121 5.07 8.18 -6.40
C THR A 121 5.44 8.95 -5.14
N TRP A 122 5.13 10.24 -5.06
CA TRP A 122 5.42 11.06 -3.89
C TRP A 122 4.40 12.20 -3.76
N GLU A 123 3.78 12.33 -2.60
CA GLU A 123 2.92 13.44 -2.20
C GLU A 123 3.82 14.62 -1.76
N ASP A 124 4.13 15.53 -2.69
CA ASP A 124 5.13 16.59 -2.48
C ASP A 124 4.70 17.57 -1.36
N PRO A 125 5.43 17.64 -0.23
CA PRO A 125 5.05 18.47 0.90
C PRO A 125 5.30 19.97 0.68
N SER A 126 5.87 20.34 -0.48
CA SER A 126 6.09 21.74 -0.87
C SER A 126 4.98 22.30 -1.76
N VAL A 127 4.05 21.45 -2.22
CA VAL A 127 2.97 21.82 -3.14
C VAL A 127 1.63 21.66 -2.45
N ALA A 128 0.85 22.73 -2.42
CA ALA A 128 -0.53 22.68 -1.94
C ALA A 128 -1.44 22.12 -3.05
N HIS A 129 -2.20 21.06 -2.74
CA HIS A 129 -3.17 20.51 -3.66
C HIS A 129 -4.45 21.36 -3.66
N PRO A 130 -4.98 21.78 -4.82
CA PRO A 130 -6.10 22.70 -4.90
C PRO A 130 -7.41 22.12 -4.30
N GLU A 131 -7.57 20.81 -4.33
CA GLU A 131 -8.73 20.07 -3.83
C GLU A 131 -8.88 20.14 -2.32
N THR A 132 -7.78 19.91 -1.62
CA THR A 132 -7.69 19.80 -0.17
C THR A 132 -7.22 21.09 0.49
N LYS A 133 -6.56 21.97 -0.28
CA LYS A 133 -5.90 23.21 0.18
C LYS A 133 -4.82 22.94 1.21
N ALA A 134 -4.20 21.76 1.15
CA ALA A 134 -3.13 21.32 2.03
C ALA A 134 -1.95 20.81 1.21
N ASN A 135 -0.77 20.80 1.82
CA ASN A 135 0.42 20.22 1.21
C ASN A 135 0.37 18.69 1.27
N GLY A 136 1.10 17.99 0.40
CA GLY A 136 1.27 16.54 0.50
C GLY A 136 1.89 16.09 1.83
N ASP A 137 1.61 14.85 2.23
CA ASP A 137 2.09 14.24 3.49
C ASP A 137 3.55 13.74 3.45
N ASN A 138 4.24 14.01 2.34
CA ASN A 138 5.63 13.62 2.10
C ASN A 138 5.86 12.11 1.94
N ASP A 139 4.83 11.29 1.72
CA ASP A 139 4.94 9.84 1.55
C ASP A 139 4.68 9.37 0.12
N PRO A 140 5.01 8.11 -0.21
CA PRO A 140 4.49 7.46 -1.40
C PRO A 140 2.96 7.42 -1.39
N LEU A 141 2.33 7.51 -2.55
CA LEU A 141 0.87 7.55 -2.67
C LEU A 141 0.22 6.27 -2.12
N ASP A 142 -0.70 6.46 -1.17
CA ASP A 142 -1.31 5.38 -0.41
C ASP A 142 -2.39 4.60 -1.19
N VAL A 143 -2.46 3.30 -0.90
CA VAL A 143 -3.26 2.33 -1.65
C VAL A 143 -4.02 1.39 -0.71
N CYS A 144 -5.34 1.29 -0.93
CA CYS A 144 -6.24 0.35 -0.31
C CYS A 144 -6.65 -0.74 -1.31
N GLU A 145 -6.11 -1.95 -1.17
CA GLU A 145 -6.43 -3.09 -2.03
C GLU A 145 -7.55 -3.94 -1.43
N ILE A 146 -8.62 -4.10 -2.20
CA ILE A 146 -9.93 -4.55 -1.72
C ILE A 146 -10.26 -6.03 -2.02
N GLY A 147 -9.34 -6.77 -2.63
CA GLY A 147 -9.54 -8.16 -3.03
C GLY A 147 -9.66 -9.13 -1.85
N GLU A 148 -10.17 -10.34 -2.11
CA GLU A 148 -10.52 -11.31 -1.07
C GLU A 148 -9.30 -11.85 -0.30
N ARG A 149 -8.12 -11.91 -0.93
CA ARG A 149 -6.93 -12.51 -0.35
C ARG A 149 -6.23 -11.55 0.63
N VAL A 150 -5.98 -11.99 1.86
CA VAL A 150 -5.09 -11.29 2.78
C VAL A 150 -3.64 -11.42 2.27
N ALA A 151 -2.99 -10.29 2.04
CA ALA A 151 -1.63 -10.19 1.50
C ALA A 151 -0.56 -10.32 2.60
N LYS A 152 0.71 -10.17 2.24
CA LYS A 152 1.85 -10.20 3.18
C LYS A 152 2.64 -8.90 3.11
N VAL A 153 3.28 -8.52 4.21
CA VAL A 153 4.22 -7.39 4.26
C VAL A 153 5.33 -7.60 3.23
N GLY A 154 5.62 -6.58 2.42
CA GLY A 154 6.61 -6.60 1.33
C GLY A 154 6.17 -7.36 0.08
N GLU A 155 4.91 -7.78 0.00
CA GLU A 155 4.38 -8.38 -1.23
C GLU A 155 4.21 -7.31 -2.33
N VAL A 156 4.69 -7.60 -3.54
CA VAL A 156 4.49 -6.76 -4.72
C VAL A 156 3.33 -7.34 -5.54
N LYS A 157 2.19 -6.66 -5.54
CA LYS A 157 0.96 -7.10 -6.21
C LYS A 157 0.72 -6.31 -7.50
N GLN A 158 0.21 -6.97 -8.53
CA GLN A 158 -0.30 -6.27 -9.71
C GLN A 158 -1.76 -5.90 -9.47
N VAL A 159 -2.08 -4.62 -9.56
CA VAL A 159 -3.40 -4.07 -9.24
C VAL A 159 -3.91 -3.18 -10.35
N LYS A 160 -5.23 -2.99 -10.36
CA LYS A 160 -5.89 -1.97 -11.18
C LYS A 160 -6.59 -0.93 -10.31
N VAL A 161 -6.49 0.33 -10.74
CA VAL A 161 -7.12 1.48 -10.09
C VAL A 161 -8.61 1.51 -10.36
N LEU A 162 -9.40 1.74 -9.30
CA LEU A 162 -10.85 1.87 -9.35
C LEU A 162 -11.29 3.30 -9.03
N GLY A 163 -10.62 3.97 -8.10
CA GLY A 163 -10.93 5.33 -7.69
C GLY A 163 -9.98 5.84 -6.61
N VAL A 164 -10.28 7.00 -6.02
CA VAL A 164 -9.45 7.64 -4.99
C VAL A 164 -10.32 8.45 -4.02
N MET A 165 -9.91 8.52 -2.75
CA MET A 165 -10.54 9.36 -1.73
C MET A 165 -9.56 10.42 -1.21
N ALA A 166 -10.04 11.65 -1.01
CA ALA A 166 -9.23 12.80 -0.62
C ALA A 166 -9.24 13.00 0.91
N LEU A 167 -8.40 12.27 1.65
CA LEU A 167 -8.28 12.45 3.09
C LEU A 167 -7.43 13.70 3.38
N LEU A 168 -7.84 14.46 4.40
CA LEU A 168 -6.97 15.37 5.12
C LEU A 168 -6.58 14.71 6.44
N ASP A 169 -5.37 14.20 6.50
CA ASP A 169 -4.84 13.56 7.70
C ASP A 169 -3.98 14.56 8.47
N GLU A 170 -4.45 14.97 9.66
CA GLU A 170 -3.77 15.98 10.49
C GLU A 170 -3.42 17.32 9.79
N GLY A 171 -4.12 17.65 8.70
CA GLY A 171 -3.94 18.89 7.94
C GLY A 171 -3.08 18.76 6.69
N GLU A 172 -2.66 17.55 6.33
CA GLU A 172 -1.91 17.20 5.12
C GLU A 172 -2.82 16.48 4.12
N THR A 173 -2.56 16.67 2.83
CA THR A 173 -3.20 15.93 1.75
C THR A 173 -2.67 14.51 1.76
N ASP A 174 -3.60 13.56 1.85
CA ASP A 174 -3.28 12.15 2.00
C ASP A 174 -4.24 11.32 1.11
N TRP A 175 -3.92 11.20 -0.18
CA TRP A 175 -4.82 10.52 -1.12
C TRP A 175 -4.84 9.00 -0.90
N LYS A 176 -6.04 8.42 -0.80
CA LYS A 176 -6.23 6.97 -0.65
C LYS A 176 -6.76 6.35 -1.93
N VAL A 177 -5.89 5.72 -2.72
CA VAL A 177 -6.28 5.06 -3.98
C VAL A 177 -6.96 3.73 -3.67
N ILE A 178 -8.13 3.51 -4.25
CA ILE A 178 -8.86 2.24 -4.16
C ILE A 178 -8.49 1.37 -5.36
N VAL A 179 -7.99 0.16 -5.09
CA VAL A 179 -7.50 -0.77 -6.12
C VAL A 179 -7.98 -2.19 -5.86
N VAL A 180 -7.85 -3.05 -6.88
CA VAL A 180 -8.06 -4.50 -6.73
C VAL A 180 -6.93 -5.28 -7.41
N ASP A 181 -6.47 -6.37 -6.79
CA ASP A 181 -5.55 -7.35 -7.39
C ASP A 181 -6.13 -7.86 -8.72
N VAL A 182 -5.33 -7.85 -9.79
CA VAL A 182 -5.77 -8.31 -11.12
C VAL A 182 -6.15 -9.80 -11.14
N ASN A 183 -5.68 -10.57 -10.16
CA ASN A 183 -5.98 -11.98 -9.99
C ASN A 183 -7.19 -12.24 -9.08
N ASP A 184 -7.81 -11.20 -8.52
CA ASP A 184 -9.00 -11.35 -7.69
C ASP A 184 -10.19 -11.90 -8.51
N PRO A 185 -11.01 -12.82 -7.98
CA PRO A 185 -12.18 -13.34 -8.70
C PRO A 185 -13.18 -12.27 -9.16
N LEU A 186 -13.30 -11.16 -8.42
CA LEU A 186 -14.13 -10.01 -8.78
C LEU A 186 -13.43 -9.01 -9.66
N ALA A 187 -12.12 -9.13 -9.91
CA ALA A 187 -11.35 -8.15 -10.68
C ALA A 187 -12.07 -7.80 -11.99
N SER A 188 -12.44 -8.77 -12.82
CA SER A 188 -13.13 -8.51 -14.10
C SER A 188 -14.42 -7.67 -14.02
N ARG A 189 -15.07 -7.61 -12.85
CA ARG A 189 -16.32 -6.88 -12.60
C ARG A 189 -16.13 -5.51 -11.95
N LEU A 190 -14.92 -5.20 -11.50
CA LEU A 190 -14.57 -3.95 -10.82
C LEU A 190 -13.74 -3.08 -11.75
N ASN A 191 -14.32 -2.15 -12.52
CA ASN A 191 -13.59 -1.38 -13.53
C ASN A 191 -13.59 0.13 -13.28
N ASP A 192 -14.50 0.61 -12.44
CA ASP A 192 -14.55 1.98 -11.91
C ASP A 192 -15.10 1.95 -10.46
N ILE A 193 -15.14 3.11 -9.80
CA ILE A 193 -15.47 3.22 -8.38
C ILE A 193 -16.92 2.80 -8.09
N GLU A 194 -17.84 3.00 -9.02
CA GLU A 194 -19.26 2.62 -8.86
C GLU A 194 -19.45 1.10 -8.82
N ASP A 195 -18.54 0.34 -9.43
CA ASP A 195 -18.59 -1.12 -9.37
C ASP A 195 -18.27 -1.64 -7.97
N VAL A 196 -17.48 -0.88 -7.18
CA VAL A 196 -17.20 -1.21 -5.77
C VAL A 196 -18.51 -1.20 -4.99
N GLU A 197 -19.30 -0.14 -5.06
CA GLU A 197 -20.58 -0.07 -4.33
C GLU A 197 -21.59 -1.10 -4.85
N ARG A 198 -21.56 -1.42 -6.15
CA ARG A 198 -22.45 -2.44 -6.75
C ARG A 198 -22.14 -3.85 -6.25
N HIS A 199 -20.87 -4.20 -6.08
CA HIS A 199 -20.43 -5.55 -5.75
C HIS A 199 -20.06 -5.75 -4.27
N LEU A 200 -19.71 -4.66 -3.59
CA LEU A 200 -19.28 -4.60 -2.19
C LEU A 200 -20.04 -3.44 -1.50
N PRO A 201 -21.37 -3.54 -1.35
CA PRO A 201 -22.20 -2.45 -0.85
C PRO A 201 -21.79 -2.03 0.57
N GLY A 202 -21.65 -0.72 0.77
CA GLY A 202 -21.22 -0.12 2.04
C GLY A 202 -19.71 -0.14 2.29
N TYR A 203 -18.90 -0.70 1.39
CA TYR A 203 -17.46 -0.80 1.57
C TYR A 203 -16.79 0.58 1.57
N LEU A 204 -17.16 1.46 0.62
CA LEU A 204 -16.61 2.82 0.54
C LEU A 204 -17.00 3.67 1.76
N ARG A 205 -18.22 3.50 2.25
CA ARG A 205 -18.67 4.16 3.50
C ARG A 205 -17.87 3.68 4.71
N ALA A 206 -17.57 2.38 4.80
CA ALA A 206 -16.70 1.85 5.84
C ALA A 206 -15.26 2.38 5.71
N THR A 207 -14.77 2.59 4.48
CA THR A 207 -13.48 3.25 4.22
C THR A 207 -13.42 4.66 4.75
N GLU A 208 -14.42 5.47 4.40
CA GLU A 208 -14.53 6.84 4.89
C GLU A 208 -14.55 6.86 6.43
N GLU A 209 -15.43 6.06 7.05
CA GLU A 209 -15.57 5.98 8.51
C GLU A 209 -14.25 5.59 9.18
N TRP A 210 -13.57 4.55 8.67
CA TRP A 210 -12.32 4.06 9.25
C TRP A 210 -11.26 5.17 9.28
N PHE A 211 -11.01 5.85 8.15
CA PHE A 211 -10.00 6.91 8.08
C PHE A 211 -10.37 8.16 8.89
N ARG A 212 -11.66 8.43 9.08
CA ARG A 212 -12.13 9.50 9.98
C ARG A 212 -11.77 9.19 11.43
N ILE A 213 -11.99 7.95 11.90
CA ILE A 213 -11.95 7.64 13.33
C ILE A 213 -10.68 6.96 13.83
N TYR A 214 -9.83 6.40 12.96
CA TYR A 214 -8.76 5.48 13.39
C TYR A 214 -7.72 6.07 14.37
N LYS A 215 -7.53 7.40 14.35
CA LYS A 215 -6.62 8.10 15.29
C LYS A 215 -7.32 8.64 16.55
N ILE A 216 -8.64 8.55 16.67
CA ILE A 216 -9.36 9.01 17.87
C ILE A 216 -8.90 8.26 19.14
N PRO A 217 -8.69 6.92 19.13
CA PRO A 217 -8.12 6.21 20.27
C PRO A 217 -6.72 6.68 20.70
N ASP A 218 -6.00 7.34 19.79
CA ASP A 218 -4.68 7.94 20.01
C ASP A 218 -4.77 9.38 20.55
N GLY A 219 -5.98 9.88 20.82
CA GLY A 219 -6.24 11.24 21.32
C GLY A 219 -6.16 12.32 20.24
N LYS A 220 -6.24 11.94 18.96
CA LYS A 220 -6.31 12.88 17.83
C LYS A 220 -7.77 13.23 17.50
N PRO A 221 -8.04 14.39 16.87
CA PRO A 221 -9.35 14.70 16.34
C PRO A 221 -9.73 13.73 15.21
N GLU A 222 -11.01 13.75 14.84
CA GLU A 222 -11.50 13.08 13.65
C GLU A 222 -10.86 13.70 12.41
N ASN A 223 -10.42 12.86 11.46
CA ASN A 223 -9.94 13.36 10.17
C ASN A 223 -11.12 13.82 9.31
N VAL A 224 -10.81 14.65 8.30
CA VAL A 224 -11.83 15.17 7.37
C VAL A 224 -11.49 14.76 5.95
N PHE A 225 -12.50 14.70 5.10
CA PHE A 225 -12.32 14.43 3.67
C PHE A 225 -12.68 15.67 2.86
N ALA A 226 -11.93 15.93 1.79
CA ALA A 226 -12.43 16.80 0.73
C ALA A 226 -13.58 16.09 -0.02
N PHE A 227 -14.30 16.84 -0.86
CA PHE A 227 -15.47 16.34 -1.60
C PHE A 227 -16.55 15.66 -0.72
N ASN A 228 -16.64 16.02 0.56
CA ASN A 228 -17.54 15.40 1.52
C ASN A 228 -17.39 13.86 1.60
N GLY A 229 -16.18 13.34 1.46
CA GLY A 229 -15.93 11.88 1.52
C GLY A 229 -16.23 11.11 0.24
N GLU A 230 -16.64 11.79 -0.84
CA GLU A 230 -16.90 11.15 -2.13
C GLU A 230 -15.62 10.49 -2.70
N ALA A 231 -15.70 9.19 -2.99
CA ALA A 231 -14.68 8.50 -3.77
C ALA A 231 -14.78 8.91 -5.24
N LYS A 232 -13.73 9.52 -5.79
CA LYS A 232 -13.67 9.92 -7.20
C LYS A 232 -13.34 8.70 -8.07
N GLY A 233 -13.91 8.66 -9.26
CA GLY A 233 -13.75 7.55 -10.21
C GLY A 233 -12.32 7.38 -10.73
N LYS A 234 -12.11 6.26 -11.44
CA LYS A 234 -10.82 5.79 -11.94
C LYS A 234 -10.04 6.86 -12.70
N LYS A 235 -10.71 7.63 -13.56
CA LYS A 235 -10.06 8.67 -14.37
C LYS A 235 -9.33 9.69 -13.48
N TYR A 236 -10.03 10.17 -12.45
CA TYR A 236 -9.49 11.15 -11.51
C TYR A 236 -8.35 10.54 -10.68
N ALA A 237 -8.53 9.30 -10.22
CA ALA A 237 -7.49 8.58 -9.49
C ALA A 237 -6.19 8.40 -10.30
N VAL A 238 -6.31 8.14 -11.61
CA VAL A 238 -5.14 8.04 -12.50
C VAL A 238 -4.43 9.40 -12.65
N GLU A 239 -5.18 10.51 -12.68
CA GLU A 239 -4.59 11.86 -12.71
C GLU A 239 -3.75 12.13 -11.43
N VAL A 240 -4.28 11.78 -10.24
CA VAL A 240 -3.55 11.87 -8.95
C VAL A 240 -2.29 11.00 -8.98
N VAL A 241 -2.40 9.74 -9.42
CA VAL A 241 -1.23 8.84 -9.54
C VAL A 241 -0.15 9.44 -10.45
N HIS A 242 -0.55 10.03 -11.58
CA HIS A 242 0.40 10.68 -12.49
C HIS A 242 1.06 11.91 -11.85
N GLU A 243 0.32 12.74 -11.13
CA GLU A 243 0.86 13.89 -10.41
C GLU A 243 1.95 13.46 -9.41
N CYS A 244 1.64 12.49 -8.55
CA CYS A 244 2.58 11.96 -7.56
C CYS A 244 3.78 11.27 -8.24
N ASN A 245 3.60 10.60 -9.38
CA ASN A 245 4.69 10.02 -10.15
C ASN A 245 5.63 11.10 -10.73
N GLU A 246 5.08 12.19 -11.25
CA GLU A 246 5.88 13.32 -11.73
C GLU A 246 6.63 14.02 -10.58
N ALA A 247 6.02 14.13 -9.40
CA ALA A 247 6.70 14.62 -8.20
C ALA A 247 7.88 13.72 -7.81
N TRP A 248 7.68 12.40 -7.78
CA TRP A 248 8.77 11.45 -7.55
C TRP A 248 9.88 11.55 -8.60
N LYS A 249 9.55 11.74 -9.89
CA LYS A 249 10.56 11.93 -10.95
C LYS A 249 11.43 13.17 -10.69
N ARG A 250 10.84 14.26 -10.21
CA ARG A 250 11.61 15.45 -9.83
C ARG A 250 12.52 15.17 -8.62
N LEU A 251 12.01 14.47 -7.62
CA LEU A 251 12.76 14.05 -6.42
C LEU A 251 13.96 13.16 -6.79
N ILE A 252 13.73 12.05 -7.48
CA ILE A 252 14.75 11.02 -7.76
C ILE A 252 15.87 11.52 -8.69
N ASN A 253 15.56 12.49 -9.55
CA ASN A 253 16.52 13.14 -10.45
C ASN A 253 17.20 14.38 -9.81
N GLY A 254 16.91 14.67 -8.54
CA GLY A 254 17.54 15.78 -7.80
C GLY A 254 17.05 17.18 -8.20
N GLN A 255 15.93 17.29 -8.92
CA GLN A 255 15.29 18.57 -9.24
C GLN A 255 14.56 19.13 -8.02
N THR A 256 13.98 18.25 -7.19
CA THR A 256 13.50 18.57 -5.84
C THR A 256 14.51 18.02 -4.82
N PRO A 257 14.94 18.81 -3.81
CA PRO A 257 15.89 18.33 -2.80
C PRO A 257 15.31 17.18 -1.97
N ALA A 258 16.03 16.07 -1.88
CA ALA A 258 15.65 14.95 -1.01
C ALA A 258 15.88 15.24 0.49
N LYS A 259 16.57 16.34 0.82
CA LYS A 259 16.84 16.78 2.19
C LYS A 259 16.59 18.27 2.33
N THR A 260 15.75 18.62 3.30
CA THR A 260 15.40 20.00 3.66
C THR A 260 15.48 20.16 5.18
N ALA A 261 15.05 21.32 5.69
CA ALA A 261 14.89 21.50 7.13
C ALA A 261 13.68 20.74 7.72
N SER A 262 12.71 20.34 6.87
CA SER A 262 11.48 19.68 7.30
C SER A 262 11.46 18.17 7.07
N TYR A 263 12.27 17.65 6.14
CA TYR A 263 12.32 16.23 5.84
C TYR A 263 13.66 15.76 5.28
N GLU A 264 13.90 14.45 5.36
CA GLU A 264 15.00 13.73 4.73
C GLU A 264 14.50 12.42 4.13
N ILE A 265 14.73 12.22 2.84
CA ILE A 265 14.39 11.01 2.09
C ILE A 265 15.70 10.42 1.56
N SER A 266 15.97 9.16 1.91
CA SER A 266 17.00 8.38 1.25
C SER A 266 16.51 7.99 -0.15
N ILE A 267 17.12 8.62 -1.15
CA ILE A 267 16.91 8.34 -2.58
C ILE A 267 17.85 7.26 -3.13
N ALA A 268 18.53 6.51 -2.25
CA ALA A 268 19.43 5.43 -2.63
C ALA A 268 18.66 4.33 -3.39
N ASN A 269 19.11 4.02 -4.61
CA ASN A 269 18.43 3.12 -5.52
C ASN A 269 19.44 2.40 -6.41
N SER A 270 19.04 1.29 -7.03
CA SER A 270 19.92 0.40 -7.79
C SER A 270 19.47 0.14 -9.23
N THR A 271 18.30 0.64 -9.63
CA THR A 271 17.73 0.41 -10.96
C THR A 271 17.25 1.66 -11.67
N VAL A 272 17.29 2.84 -11.03
CA VAL A 272 16.83 4.09 -11.67
C VAL A 272 18.01 4.78 -12.34
N ASP A 273 18.17 4.51 -13.63
CA ASP A 273 19.22 5.12 -14.47
C ASP A 273 19.14 6.65 -14.44
N GLY A 274 20.28 7.30 -14.21
CA GLY A 274 20.38 8.76 -14.16
C GLY A 274 19.87 9.41 -12.86
N SER A 275 19.40 8.62 -11.88
CA SER A 275 19.04 9.15 -10.57
C SER A 275 20.24 9.75 -9.82
N ALA A 276 19.95 10.73 -8.96
CA ALA A 276 20.98 11.49 -8.24
C ALA A 276 21.77 10.66 -7.21
N ALA A 277 21.25 9.51 -6.79
CA ALA A 277 21.85 8.63 -5.77
C ALA A 277 21.85 7.15 -6.19
N PHE A 278 22.02 6.88 -7.50
CA PHE A 278 22.21 5.53 -8.01
C PHE A 278 23.44 4.86 -7.35
N THR A 279 23.27 3.65 -6.85
CA THR A 279 24.34 2.84 -6.26
C THR A 279 24.10 1.34 -6.43
N GLN A 280 25.18 0.61 -6.69
CA GLN A 280 25.19 -0.85 -6.67
C GLN A 280 25.76 -1.39 -5.34
N ASP A 281 26.24 -0.52 -4.45
CA ASP A 281 26.77 -0.91 -3.15
C ASP A 281 25.63 -1.23 -2.18
N GLN A 282 25.53 -2.50 -1.81
CA GLN A 282 24.57 -3.02 -0.84
C GLN A 282 25.27 -3.58 0.41
N SER A 283 26.54 -3.21 0.65
CA SER A 283 27.32 -3.71 1.78
C SER A 283 26.70 -3.38 3.15
N SER A 284 25.93 -2.30 3.23
CA SER A 284 25.21 -1.88 4.44
C SER A 284 23.89 -2.63 4.66
N VAL A 285 23.40 -3.37 3.67
CA VAL A 285 22.13 -4.11 3.78
C VAL A 285 22.37 -5.40 4.57
N PRO A 286 21.68 -5.61 5.71
CA PRO A 286 21.87 -6.81 6.52
C PRO A 286 21.49 -8.09 5.75
N GLN A 287 22.03 -9.22 6.20
CA GLN A 287 21.61 -10.55 5.75
C GLN A 287 20.25 -10.93 6.34
N ASP A 288 19.54 -11.88 5.73
CA ASP A 288 18.31 -12.43 6.31
C ASP A 288 18.63 -13.04 7.69
N SER A 289 17.91 -12.59 8.70
CA SER A 289 18.04 -13.00 10.11
C SER A 289 16.66 -13.21 10.73
N ARG A 290 15.72 -13.71 9.92
CA ARG A 290 14.31 -13.91 10.28
C ARG A 290 14.15 -14.71 11.57
N GLN A 291 13.34 -14.16 12.45
CA GLN A 291 12.95 -14.80 13.70
C GLN A 291 11.41 -14.90 13.80
N PRO A 292 10.89 -15.80 14.66
CA PRO A 292 9.47 -15.82 14.98
C PRO A 292 8.98 -14.46 15.52
N PRO A 293 7.70 -14.09 15.30
CA PRO A 293 7.15 -12.84 15.83
C PRO A 293 7.29 -12.73 17.35
N ALA A 294 7.71 -11.56 17.82
CA ALA A 294 7.62 -11.22 19.24
C ALA A 294 6.14 -11.06 19.66
N PRO A 295 5.82 -11.30 20.94
CA PRO A 295 4.45 -11.12 21.44
C PRO A 295 4.01 -9.65 21.30
N VAL A 296 2.75 -9.47 20.91
CA VAL A 296 2.09 -8.16 20.91
C VAL A 296 1.41 -7.95 22.26
N ASP A 297 1.45 -6.72 22.77
CA ASP A 297 0.76 -6.35 24.01
C ASP A 297 -0.76 -6.62 23.87
N PRO A 298 -1.40 -7.37 24.78
CA PRO A 298 -2.83 -7.70 24.69
C PRO A 298 -3.77 -6.48 24.68
N SER A 299 -3.29 -5.30 25.09
CA SER A 299 -4.08 -4.06 24.97
C SER A 299 -4.41 -3.68 23.51
N ILE A 300 -3.68 -4.22 22.53
CA ILE A 300 -3.97 -4.01 21.11
C ILE A 300 -5.29 -4.67 20.69
N ASP A 301 -5.71 -5.75 21.38
CA ASP A 301 -6.97 -6.44 21.11
C ASP A 301 -8.21 -5.61 21.48
N LYS A 302 -8.04 -4.57 22.29
CA LYS A 302 -9.15 -3.71 22.75
C LYS A 302 -9.90 -3.08 21.57
N SER A 303 -11.20 -3.34 21.49
CA SER A 303 -12.13 -2.66 20.58
C SER A 303 -12.65 -1.36 21.21
N PHE A 304 -12.44 -0.24 20.53
CA PHE A 304 -12.95 1.07 20.91
C PHE A 304 -14.30 1.31 20.25
N PHE A 305 -15.31 1.69 21.04
CA PHE A 305 -16.61 2.13 20.53
C PHE A 305 -16.56 3.65 20.40
N ILE A 306 -16.52 4.13 19.16
CA ILE A 306 -16.41 5.55 18.84
C ILE A 306 -17.73 5.96 18.20
N SER A 307 -18.40 6.94 18.78
CA SER A 307 -19.50 7.64 18.12
C SER A 307 -18.93 8.89 17.46
N SER A 308 -19.00 9.00 16.13
CA SER A 308 -18.74 10.29 15.48
C SER A 308 -19.79 11.29 15.97
N SER A 309 -19.40 12.55 16.13
CA SER A 309 -20.29 13.60 16.65
C SER A 309 -21.26 14.11 15.58
N SER A 310 -21.30 13.48 14.41
CA SER A 310 -21.87 14.01 13.18
C SER A 310 -22.57 12.90 12.40
N LEU A 311 -23.83 12.64 12.77
CA LEU A 311 -24.82 11.99 11.92
C LEU A 311 -25.58 13.05 11.12
#